data_AF-A0A2V9BII4-F1
#
_entry.id   AF-A0A2V9BII4-F1
#
_cell.length_a   1.000
_cell.length_b   1.000
_cell.length_c   1.000
_cell.angle_alpha   90.00
_cell.angle_beta   90.00
_cell.angle_gamma   90.00
#
_symmetry.space_group_name_H-M   'P 1'
#
loop_
_entity.id
_entity.type
_entity.pdbx_description
1 polymer ?
#
loop_
_entity_poly.entity_id
_entity_poly.type
_entity_poly.pdbx_seq_one_letter_code
_entity_poly.pdbx_strand_id
1 'polypeptide(L)'
;MNGNWRTWVLVGLSFAVVIAAIYFPVLQRRVKTTAKIPQPTEEQARRELTQAVAQSPLDPVVKTKLFWTSSEDESALAPVTIELALSKDPVLRAKQVLNTLLAGPVDSDLRTLPPDAALLAFYILPDGTAVADFSEALATSTPSGIQSEQMAVDSIARTLESNVPQVKRLKILIHGQELDTLAGHVDLTQIFVVDSKAARRGAITLDLPARLALPPASTAATPNSSVVKESRR
;
A
#
# COMPACT_ATOMS: atom_id res chain seq x y z
N MET A 1 6.50 54.25 51.66
CA MET A 1 5.79 53.53 50.59
C MET A 1 6.45 53.90 49.27
N ASN A 2 7.25 52.98 48.74
CA ASN A 2 8.44 53.31 47.96
C ASN A 2 8.12 53.51 46.48
N GLY A 3 8.38 54.72 45.96
CA GLY A 3 8.05 55.18 44.61
C GLY A 3 8.85 54.53 43.46
N ASN A 4 9.72 53.58 43.75
CA ASN A 4 10.62 52.97 42.76
C ASN A 4 9.90 51.92 41.90
N TRP A 5 8.81 51.31 42.37
CA TRP A 5 8.08 50.33 41.56
C TRP A 5 7.46 50.93 40.30
N ARG A 6 6.94 52.17 40.40
CA ARG A 6 6.33 52.86 39.27
C ARG A 6 7.38 53.25 38.22
N THR A 7 8.59 53.61 38.63
CA THR A 7 9.67 53.93 37.70
C THR A 7 10.20 52.69 36.98
N TRP A 8 10.30 51.54 37.66
CA TRP A 8 10.69 50.28 37.01
C TRP A 8 9.65 49.77 36.01
N VAL A 9 8.36 49.93 36.31
CA VAL A 9 7.28 49.59 35.37
C VAL A 9 7.29 50.53 34.15
N LEU A 10 7.48 51.83 34.37
CA LEU A 10 7.56 52.81 33.27
C LEU A 10 8.80 52.58 32.39
N VAL A 11 9.95 52.26 32.97
CA VAL A 11 11.18 51.96 32.23
C VAL A 11 11.02 50.66 31.43
N GLY A 12 10.46 49.61 32.04
CA GLY A 12 10.18 48.35 31.35
C GLY A 12 9.21 48.52 30.16
N LEU A 13 8.15 49.33 30.33
CA LEU A 13 7.19 49.60 29.28
C LEU A 13 7.79 50.44 28.14
N SER A 14 8.64 51.42 28.47
CA SER A 14 9.36 52.20 27.46
C SER A 14 10.31 51.33 26.63
N PHE A 15 11.00 50.38 27.26
CA PHE A 15 11.90 49.45 26.57
C PHE A 15 11.12 48.51 25.65
N ALA A 16 9.95 48.01 26.08
CA ALA A 16 9.08 47.18 25.26
C ALA A 16 8.56 47.92 24.01
N VAL A 17 8.18 49.20 24.15
CA VAL A 17 7.72 50.03 23.02
C VAL A 17 8.85 50.31 22.04
N VAL A 18 10.07 50.55 22.52
CA VAL A 18 11.25 50.76 21.66
C VAL A 18 11.62 49.47 20.92
N ILE A 19 11.59 48.30 21.59
CA ILE A 19 11.80 47.01 20.93
C ILE A 19 10.74 46.78 19.84
N ALA A 20 9.46 47.04 20.13
CA ALA A 20 8.38 46.90 19.16
C ALA A 20 8.53 47.86 17.97
N ALA A 21 8.93 49.11 18.22
CA ALA A 21 9.17 50.12 17.19
C ALA A 21 10.38 49.79 16.30
N ILE A 22 11.36 49.03 16.79
CA ILE A 22 12.50 48.54 16.01
C ILE A 22 12.13 47.26 15.23
N TYR A 23 11.35 46.35 15.81
CA TYR A 23 10.94 45.11 15.15
C TYR A 23 9.90 45.32 14.04
N PHE A 24 8.94 46.23 14.24
CA PHE A 24 7.85 46.48 13.29
C PHE A 24 8.31 46.90 11.86
N PRO A 25 9.28 47.81 11.67
CA PRO A 25 9.78 48.16 10.34
C PRO A 25 10.62 47.06 9.69
N VAL A 26 11.28 46.19 10.48
CA VAL A 26 12.04 45.04 9.95
C VAL A 26 11.10 43.98 9.36
N LEU A 27 9.92 43.78 9.96
CA LEU A 27 8.92 42.86 9.44
C LEU A 27 8.16 43.46 8.23
N GLN A 28 7.84 44.76 8.26
CA GLN A 28 7.20 45.46 7.13
C GLN A 28 8.06 45.46 5.86
N ARG A 29 9.39 45.49 5.98
CA ARG A 29 10.30 45.40 4.82
C ARG A 29 10.31 44.03 4.15
N ARG A 30 9.91 42.95 4.84
CA ARG A 30 9.80 41.61 4.24
C ARG A 30 8.47 41.41 3.49
N VAL A 31 7.39 42.06 3.92
CA VAL A 31 6.06 41.87 3.30
C VAL A 31 5.86 42.70 2.03
N LYS A 32 6.45 43.91 1.96
CA LYS A 32 6.33 44.76 0.75
C LYS A 32 7.19 44.28 -0.43
N THR A 33 8.18 43.42 -0.20
CA THR A 33 8.95 42.78 -1.28
C THR A 33 8.24 41.54 -1.85
N THR A 34 7.33 40.92 -1.10
CA THR A 34 6.52 39.77 -1.58
C THR A 34 5.31 40.18 -2.43
N ALA A 35 4.98 41.47 -2.49
CA ALA A 35 3.96 42.01 -3.41
C ALA A 35 4.49 42.26 -4.84
N LYS A 36 5.73 41.86 -5.12
CA LYS A 36 6.35 41.92 -6.44
C LYS A 36 6.88 40.54 -6.83
N ILE A 37 6.03 39.51 -6.74
CA ILE A 37 6.25 38.29 -7.52
C ILE A 37 6.17 38.76 -8.99
N PRO A 38 7.26 38.67 -9.77
CA PRO A 38 7.14 38.84 -11.21
C PRO A 38 6.15 37.78 -11.68
N GLN A 39 4.94 38.18 -12.06
CA GLN A 39 4.05 37.33 -12.84
C GLN A 39 4.90 36.85 -14.03
N PRO A 40 5.23 35.56 -14.15
CA PRO A 40 5.90 35.07 -15.33
C PRO A 40 5.07 35.54 -16.51
N THR A 41 5.70 36.20 -17.49
CA THR A 41 5.02 36.61 -18.73
C THR A 41 4.17 35.42 -19.19
N GLU A 42 2.94 35.60 -19.71
CA GLU A 42 2.10 34.45 -20.10
C GLU A 42 2.84 33.46 -21.01
N GLU A 43 3.83 33.93 -21.77
CA GLU A 43 4.78 33.08 -22.50
C GLU A 43 5.74 32.27 -21.61
N GLN A 44 6.26 32.82 -20.52
CA GLN A 44 7.07 32.08 -19.54
C GLN A 44 6.21 31.12 -18.73
N ALA A 45 5.01 31.49 -18.30
CA ALA A 45 4.08 30.56 -17.67
C ALA A 45 3.65 29.46 -18.66
N ARG A 46 3.37 29.81 -19.93
CA ARG A 46 3.11 28.82 -20.99
C ARG A 46 4.33 27.98 -21.30
N ARG A 47 5.55 28.53 -21.30
CA ARG A 47 6.79 27.78 -21.52
C ARG A 47 7.11 26.90 -20.32
N GLU A 48 6.89 27.33 -19.09
CA GLU A 48 7.02 26.52 -17.88
C GLU A 48 5.92 25.47 -17.79
N LEU A 49 4.68 25.75 -18.19
CA LEU A 49 3.62 24.75 -18.33
C LEU A 49 3.95 23.76 -19.45
N THR A 50 4.41 24.25 -20.62
CA THR A 50 4.81 23.38 -21.74
C THR A 50 6.08 22.59 -21.41
N GLN A 51 7.00 23.14 -20.62
CA GLN A 51 8.26 22.52 -20.21
C GLN A 51 8.08 21.59 -19.02
N ALA A 52 7.19 21.89 -18.07
CA ALA A 52 6.79 20.97 -16.99
C ALA A 52 5.96 19.81 -17.53
N VAL A 53 5.09 20.06 -18.53
CA VAL A 53 4.39 19.00 -19.27
C VAL A 53 5.36 18.21 -20.16
N ALA A 54 6.35 18.86 -20.78
CA ALA A 54 7.39 18.19 -21.58
C ALA A 54 8.51 17.54 -20.74
N GLN A 55 8.58 17.77 -19.43
CA GLN A 55 9.55 17.17 -18.52
C GLN A 55 9.03 15.94 -17.76
N SER A 56 7.82 15.47 -18.06
CA SER A 56 7.38 14.14 -17.63
C SER A 56 7.43 13.05 -18.73
N PRO A 57 8.58 12.83 -19.40
CA PRO A 57 8.87 11.54 -20.04
C PRO A 57 10.17 10.92 -19.51
N LEU A 58 10.44 10.99 -18.20
CA LEU A 58 11.56 10.25 -17.60
C LEU A 58 11.21 8.79 -17.28
N ASP A 59 9.93 8.52 -17.09
CA ASP A 59 9.45 7.19 -16.79
C ASP A 59 9.09 6.44 -18.08
N PRO A 60 9.61 5.22 -18.27
CA PRO A 60 9.29 4.44 -19.45
C PRO A 60 7.79 4.15 -19.49
N VAL A 61 7.18 4.29 -20.67
CA VAL A 61 5.82 3.79 -20.90
C VAL A 61 5.89 2.27 -20.92
N VAL A 62 5.21 1.62 -19.97
CA VAL A 62 5.21 0.17 -19.80
C VAL A 62 3.78 -0.34 -19.84
N LYS A 63 3.61 -1.52 -20.45
CA LYS A 63 2.36 -2.29 -20.41
C LYS A 63 2.08 -2.72 -18.97
N THR A 64 1.02 -2.17 -18.41
CA THR A 64 0.59 -2.33 -17.02
C THR A 64 -0.69 -3.14 -17.00
N LYS A 65 -0.78 -4.15 -16.13
CA LYS A 65 -1.97 -5.00 -16.01
C LYS A 65 -2.77 -4.61 -14.77
N LEU A 66 -4.00 -4.15 -14.95
CA LEU A 66 -4.93 -3.84 -13.87
C LEU A 66 -6.01 -4.93 -13.82
N PHE A 67 -6.48 -5.27 -12.64
CA PHE A 67 -7.46 -6.35 -12.47
C PHE A 67 -8.77 -5.80 -11.96
N TRP A 68 -9.80 -5.88 -12.79
CA TRP A 68 -11.18 -5.50 -12.47
C TRP A 68 -12.10 -6.70 -12.65
N THR A 69 -13.39 -6.55 -12.37
CA THR A 69 -14.39 -7.61 -12.58
C THR A 69 -14.42 -8.01 -14.05
N SER A 70 -14.56 -9.30 -14.32
CA SER A 70 -14.72 -9.80 -15.69
C SER A 70 -16.10 -9.47 -16.22
N SER A 71 -16.18 -9.09 -17.50
CA SER A 71 -17.45 -8.89 -18.20
C SER A 71 -18.19 -10.21 -18.47
N GLU A 72 -17.51 -11.35 -18.38
CA GLU A 72 -18.08 -12.68 -18.63
C GLU A 72 -18.49 -13.41 -17.35
N ASP A 73 -17.86 -13.07 -16.22
CA ASP A 73 -18.07 -13.71 -14.92
C ASP A 73 -17.90 -12.69 -13.80
N GLU A 74 -19.02 -12.27 -13.21
CA GLU A 74 -19.07 -11.27 -12.12
C GLU A 74 -18.31 -11.71 -10.86
N SER A 75 -17.98 -13.00 -10.72
CA SER A 75 -17.19 -13.53 -9.59
C SER A 75 -15.70 -13.65 -9.91
N ALA A 76 -15.28 -13.31 -11.12
CA ALA A 76 -13.89 -13.42 -11.57
C ALA A 76 -13.25 -12.05 -11.85
N LEU A 77 -11.93 -12.01 -11.76
CA LEU A 77 -11.12 -10.85 -12.14
C LEU A 77 -10.51 -11.05 -13.52
N ALA A 78 -10.66 -10.04 -14.39
CA ALA A 78 -10.05 -9.99 -15.71
C ALA A 78 -8.90 -8.96 -15.75
N PRO A 79 -7.74 -9.31 -16.35
CA PRO A 79 -6.66 -8.37 -16.55
C PRO A 79 -6.97 -7.45 -17.74
N VAL A 80 -6.90 -6.14 -17.50
CA VAL A 80 -6.93 -5.11 -18.54
C VAL A 80 -5.52 -4.53 -18.68
N THR A 81 -4.97 -4.57 -19.88
CA THR A 81 -3.63 -4.04 -20.14
C THR A 81 -3.71 -2.63 -20.69
N ILE A 82 -3.06 -1.69 -20.01
CA ILE A 82 -2.97 -0.29 -20.42
C ILE A 82 -1.52 0.19 -20.41
N GLU A 83 -1.23 1.25 -21.14
CA GLU A 83 0.11 1.84 -21.21
C GLU A 83 0.22 2.99 -20.21
N LEU A 84 1.16 2.89 -19.26
CA LEU A 84 1.45 3.95 -18.29
C LEU A 84 2.93 4.27 -18.24
N ALA A 85 3.25 5.56 -18.12
CA ALA A 85 4.56 6.00 -17.69
C ALA A 85 4.73 5.67 -16.19
N LEU A 86 5.46 4.60 -15.89
CA LEU A 86 5.64 4.10 -14.53
C LEU A 86 7.04 4.40 -13.99
N SER A 87 7.09 4.94 -12.78
CA SER A 87 8.33 5.26 -12.08
C SER A 87 9.21 4.04 -11.89
N LYS A 88 10.53 4.20 -11.99
CA LYS A 88 11.47 3.13 -11.63
C LYS A 88 11.45 2.80 -10.15
N ASP A 89 11.14 3.78 -9.30
CA ASP A 89 10.98 3.61 -7.87
C ASP A 89 9.76 2.71 -7.56
N PRO A 90 9.90 1.63 -6.78
CA PRO A 90 8.82 0.67 -6.56
C PRO A 90 7.66 1.26 -5.77
N VAL A 91 7.91 2.20 -4.85
CA VAL A 91 6.87 2.83 -4.03
C VAL A 91 6.03 3.77 -4.90
N LEU A 92 6.68 4.64 -5.69
CA LEU A 92 5.98 5.52 -6.63
C LEU A 92 5.24 4.73 -7.72
N ARG A 93 5.87 3.68 -8.27
CA ARG A 93 5.22 2.77 -9.22
C ARG A 93 3.94 2.18 -8.64
N ALA A 94 4.00 1.64 -7.43
CA ALA A 94 2.82 1.06 -6.78
C ALA A 94 1.71 2.10 -6.59
N LYS A 95 2.04 3.31 -6.14
CA LYS A 95 1.07 4.41 -6.02
C LYS A 95 0.41 4.74 -7.36
N GLN A 96 1.18 4.86 -8.44
CA GLN A 96 0.65 5.13 -9.79
C GLN A 96 -0.33 4.04 -10.24
N VAL A 97 0.06 2.77 -10.09
CA VAL A 97 -0.76 1.64 -10.51
C VAL A 97 -2.04 1.53 -9.66
N LEU A 98 -1.95 1.65 -8.33
CA LEU A 98 -3.11 1.60 -7.44
C LEU A 98 -4.06 2.78 -7.64
N ASN A 99 -3.54 3.99 -7.85
CA ASN A 99 -4.39 5.15 -8.17
C ASN A 99 -5.13 4.96 -9.50
N THR A 100 -4.50 4.29 -10.47
CA THR A 100 -5.16 3.97 -11.74
C THR A 100 -6.23 2.90 -11.54
N LEU A 101 -5.97 1.91 -10.68
CA LEU A 101 -6.98 0.90 -10.30
C LEU A 101 -8.21 1.55 -9.64
N LEU A 102 -8.00 2.46 -8.69
CA LEU A 102 -9.04 3.22 -7.98
C LEU A 102 -9.83 4.17 -8.89
N ALA A 103 -9.16 4.78 -9.88
CA ALA A 103 -9.83 5.58 -10.91
C ALA A 103 -10.88 4.75 -11.67
N GLY A 104 -10.67 3.43 -11.77
CA GLY A 104 -11.63 2.45 -12.26
C GLY A 104 -11.50 2.15 -13.76
N PRO A 105 -12.24 1.14 -14.25
CA PRO A 105 -12.31 0.82 -15.68
C PRO A 105 -13.13 1.89 -16.43
N VAL A 106 -13.07 1.82 -17.76
CA VAL A 106 -13.93 2.64 -18.64
C VAL A 106 -15.40 2.32 -18.41
N ASP A 107 -15.70 1.03 -18.22
CA ASP A 107 -17.02 0.55 -17.80
C ASP A 107 -17.11 0.59 -16.27
N SER A 108 -18.05 1.36 -15.73
CA SER A 108 -18.23 1.49 -14.28
C SER A 108 -18.70 0.21 -13.62
N ASP A 109 -19.41 -0.65 -14.35
CA ASP A 109 -20.03 -1.85 -13.79
C ASP A 109 -18.99 -2.93 -13.48
N LEU A 110 -17.79 -2.81 -14.05
CA LEU A 110 -16.67 -3.72 -13.81
C LEU A 110 -15.81 -3.31 -12.60
N ARG A 111 -16.16 -2.24 -11.87
CA ARG A 111 -15.39 -1.79 -10.71
C ARG A 111 -15.35 -2.85 -9.61
N THR A 112 -14.16 -3.02 -9.04
CA THR A 112 -13.91 -3.84 -7.85
C THR A 112 -13.74 -3.02 -6.58
N LEU A 113 -13.54 -1.71 -6.72
CA LEU A 113 -13.29 -0.77 -5.63
C LEU A 113 -14.30 0.39 -5.69
N PRO A 114 -14.73 0.92 -4.54
CA PRO A 114 -15.62 2.07 -4.50
C PRO A 114 -15.04 3.31 -5.20
N PRO A 115 -15.86 4.13 -5.88
CA PRO A 115 -15.39 5.31 -6.63
C PRO A 115 -14.85 6.44 -5.75
N ASP A 116 -15.24 6.45 -4.49
CA ASP A 116 -14.83 7.39 -3.44
C ASP A 116 -13.63 6.87 -2.63
N ALA A 117 -13.17 5.63 -2.86
CA ALA A 117 -11.97 5.11 -2.24
C ALA A 117 -10.71 5.80 -2.78
N ALA A 118 -9.79 6.16 -1.88
CA ALA A 118 -8.53 6.81 -2.19
C ALA A 118 -7.37 6.13 -1.45
N LEU A 119 -6.19 6.09 -2.09
CA LEU A 119 -4.94 5.67 -1.46
C LEU A 119 -4.33 6.87 -0.72
N LEU A 120 -4.25 6.79 0.61
CA LEU A 120 -3.72 7.84 1.49
C LEU A 120 -2.20 7.74 1.62
N ALA A 121 -1.70 6.52 1.88
CA ALA A 121 -0.28 6.27 2.01
C ALA A 121 0.08 4.88 1.47
N PHE A 122 1.33 4.75 1.03
CA PHE A 122 1.87 3.48 0.58
C PHE A 122 3.37 3.43 0.87
N TYR A 123 3.81 2.32 1.45
CA TYR A 123 5.20 2.05 1.77
C TYR A 123 5.52 0.57 1.61
N ILE A 124 6.79 0.24 1.34
CA ILE A 124 7.28 -1.12 1.21
C ILE A 124 8.36 -1.35 2.26
N LEU A 125 8.16 -2.35 3.11
CA LEU A 125 9.13 -2.75 4.13
C LEU A 125 10.28 -3.54 3.50
N PRO A 126 11.45 -3.61 4.16
CA PRO A 126 12.61 -4.36 3.66
C PRO A 126 12.34 -5.85 3.39
N ASP A 127 11.34 -6.41 4.04
CA ASP A 127 10.92 -7.80 3.91
C ASP A 127 9.92 -8.05 2.76
N GLY A 128 9.64 -7.01 1.95
CA GLY A 128 8.72 -7.05 0.81
C GLY A 128 7.24 -6.91 1.19
N THR A 129 6.93 -6.54 2.43
CA THR A 129 5.56 -6.23 2.85
C THR A 129 5.20 -4.81 2.41
N ALA A 130 4.26 -4.69 1.48
CA ALA A 130 3.60 -3.44 1.19
C ALA A 130 2.58 -3.15 2.28
N VAL A 131 2.54 -1.91 2.74
CA VAL A 131 1.42 -1.42 3.54
C VAL A 131 0.74 -0.32 2.75
N ALA A 132 -0.55 -0.55 2.49
CA ALA A 132 -1.40 0.35 1.73
C ALA A 132 -2.48 0.88 2.68
N ASP A 133 -2.48 2.19 2.86
CA ASP A 133 -3.47 2.90 3.67
C ASP A 133 -4.50 3.56 2.75
N PHE A 134 -5.76 3.23 2.94
CA PHE A 134 -6.87 3.71 2.15
C PHE A 134 -7.82 4.58 2.97
N SER A 135 -8.61 5.41 2.29
CA SER A 135 -9.69 6.17 2.90
C SER A 135 -10.77 5.25 3.48
N GLU A 136 -11.52 5.77 4.45
CA GLU A 136 -12.67 5.08 5.06
C GLU A 136 -13.70 4.57 4.05
N ALA A 137 -13.89 5.28 2.94
CA ALA A 137 -14.73 4.87 1.81
C ALA A 137 -14.47 3.44 1.31
N LEU A 138 -13.24 2.94 1.40
CA LEU A 138 -12.94 1.57 1.01
C LEU A 138 -13.69 0.54 1.88
N ALA A 139 -13.88 0.82 3.16
CA ALA A 139 -14.62 -0.04 4.08
C ALA A 139 -16.13 0.23 4.04
N THR A 140 -16.53 1.50 4.00
CA THR A 140 -17.95 1.89 4.13
C THR A 140 -18.75 1.78 2.84
N SER A 141 -18.09 1.95 1.69
CA SER A 141 -18.75 2.01 0.37
C SER A 141 -18.54 0.72 -0.45
N THR A 142 -17.75 -0.23 0.04
CA THR A 142 -17.66 -1.57 -0.55
C THR A 142 -18.95 -2.34 -0.26
N PRO A 143 -19.61 -2.94 -1.27
CA PRO A 143 -20.77 -3.78 -1.04
C PRO A 143 -20.44 -4.90 -0.05
N SER A 144 -21.21 -5.00 1.04
CA SER A 144 -20.99 -6.05 2.05
C SER A 144 -21.29 -7.42 1.45
N GLY A 145 -20.37 -8.36 1.62
CA GLY A 145 -20.48 -9.70 1.08
C GLY A 145 -19.11 -10.32 0.85
N ILE A 146 -18.99 -11.63 1.11
CA ILE A 146 -17.71 -12.35 1.00
C ILE A 146 -17.11 -12.18 -0.41
N GLN A 147 -17.93 -12.30 -1.45
CA GLN A 147 -17.46 -12.23 -2.84
C GLN A 147 -16.94 -10.83 -3.20
N SER A 148 -17.73 -9.77 -2.94
CA SER A 148 -17.36 -8.39 -3.26
C SER A 148 -16.13 -7.93 -2.47
N GLU A 149 -16.08 -8.24 -1.18
CA GLU A 149 -14.93 -7.90 -0.33
C GLU A 149 -13.67 -8.65 -0.78
N GLN A 150 -13.77 -9.94 -1.11
CA GLN A 150 -12.62 -10.71 -1.59
C GLN A 150 -12.14 -10.20 -2.95
N MET A 151 -13.06 -9.85 -3.86
CA MET A 151 -12.70 -9.28 -5.16
C MET A 151 -11.98 -7.94 -5.03
N ALA A 152 -12.37 -7.09 -4.08
CA ALA A 152 -11.67 -5.84 -3.79
C ALA A 152 -10.21 -6.11 -3.39
N VAL A 153 -9.99 -7.03 -2.44
CA VAL A 153 -8.64 -7.38 -1.96
C VAL A 153 -7.82 -8.06 -3.06
N ASP A 154 -8.40 -9.04 -3.77
CA ASP A 154 -7.72 -9.76 -4.85
C ASP A 154 -7.37 -8.84 -6.02
N SER A 155 -8.23 -7.87 -6.34
CA SER A 155 -8.00 -6.86 -7.37
C SER A 155 -6.76 -6.02 -7.05
N ILE A 156 -6.64 -5.54 -5.80
CA ILE A 156 -5.47 -4.82 -5.32
C ILE A 156 -4.23 -5.72 -5.37
N ALA A 157 -4.32 -6.93 -4.81
CA ALA A 157 -3.20 -7.86 -4.72
C ALA A 157 -2.66 -8.27 -6.11
N ARG A 158 -3.52 -8.72 -7.02
CA ARG A 158 -3.10 -9.15 -8.38
C ARG A 158 -2.53 -8.00 -9.20
N THR A 159 -3.08 -6.81 -9.02
CA THR A 159 -2.55 -5.59 -9.62
C THR A 159 -1.14 -5.26 -9.11
N LEU A 160 -0.89 -5.40 -7.81
CA LEU A 160 0.46 -5.23 -7.26
C LEU A 160 1.41 -6.34 -7.74
N GLU A 161 0.96 -7.60 -7.75
CA GLU A 161 1.75 -8.77 -8.20
C GLU A 161 2.26 -8.57 -9.64
N SER A 162 1.39 -8.09 -10.52
CA SER A 162 1.72 -7.98 -11.95
C SER A 162 2.62 -6.80 -12.30
N ASN A 163 2.68 -5.77 -11.46
CA ASN A 163 3.36 -4.50 -11.81
C ASN A 163 4.49 -4.12 -10.85
N VAL A 164 4.55 -4.69 -9.64
CA VAL A 164 5.52 -4.30 -8.60
C VAL A 164 6.16 -5.56 -7.99
N PRO A 165 7.17 -6.16 -8.62
CA PRO A 165 7.75 -7.44 -8.21
C PRO A 165 8.43 -7.42 -6.82
N GLN A 166 8.69 -6.24 -6.26
CA GLN A 166 9.22 -6.07 -4.91
C GLN A 166 8.15 -6.35 -3.83
N VAL A 167 6.86 -6.24 -4.17
CA VAL A 167 5.74 -6.47 -3.25
C VAL A 167 5.43 -7.96 -3.21
N LYS A 168 5.65 -8.58 -2.06
CA LYS A 168 5.39 -10.01 -1.83
C LYS A 168 4.17 -10.24 -0.95
N ARG A 169 3.89 -9.27 -0.08
CA ARG A 169 2.83 -9.29 0.93
C ARG A 169 2.16 -7.93 0.97
N LEU A 170 0.91 -7.89 1.40
CA LEU A 170 0.09 -6.69 1.51
C LEU A 170 -0.58 -6.64 2.89
N LYS A 171 -0.35 -5.56 3.62
CA LYS A 171 -1.15 -5.14 4.77
C LYS A 171 -2.03 -3.98 4.33
N ILE A 172 -3.32 -4.07 4.60
CA ILE A 172 -4.29 -3.03 4.29
C ILE A 172 -4.62 -2.29 5.59
N LEU A 173 -4.56 -0.97 5.53
CA LEU A 173 -5.00 -0.07 6.59
C LEU A 173 -6.14 0.80 6.07
N ILE A 174 -7.01 1.23 6.98
CA ILE A 174 -8.08 2.18 6.69
C ILE A 174 -7.88 3.39 7.59
N HIS A 175 -7.61 4.55 6.99
CA HIS A 175 -7.34 5.81 7.67
C HIS A 175 -6.23 5.68 8.75
N GLY A 176 -5.18 4.95 8.42
CA GLY A 176 -4.04 4.67 9.27
C GLY A 176 -4.31 3.66 10.41
N GLN A 177 -5.50 3.04 10.45
CA GLN A 177 -5.88 2.06 11.46
C GLN A 177 -5.92 0.65 10.88
N GLU A 178 -5.62 -0.33 11.74
CA GLU A 178 -5.93 -1.73 11.47
C GLU A 178 -7.39 -1.97 11.84
N LEU A 179 -8.20 -2.31 10.84
CA LEU A 179 -9.58 -2.75 11.05
C LEU A 179 -9.64 -4.26 11.15
N ASP A 180 -10.67 -4.78 11.83
CA ASP A 180 -10.89 -6.21 11.92
C ASP A 180 -11.35 -6.78 10.58
N THR A 181 -12.27 -6.09 9.89
CA THR A 181 -12.82 -6.54 8.60
C THR A 181 -13.01 -5.40 7.62
N LEU A 182 -13.09 -5.70 6.33
CA LEU A 182 -13.31 -4.70 5.28
C LEU A 182 -14.74 -4.15 5.30
N ALA A 183 -15.75 -5.02 5.14
CA ALA A 183 -17.17 -4.64 5.22
C ALA A 183 -18.00 -5.72 5.97
N GLY A 184 -17.34 -6.45 6.88
CA GLY A 184 -17.95 -7.45 7.76
C GLY A 184 -17.48 -8.88 7.54
N HIS A 185 -16.77 -9.20 6.44
CA HIS A 185 -16.45 -10.58 6.10
C HIS A 185 -14.95 -10.84 5.91
N VAL A 186 -14.26 -10.00 5.15
CA VAL A 186 -12.82 -10.21 4.90
C VAL A 186 -12.02 -9.65 6.06
N ASP A 187 -11.32 -10.52 6.79
CA ASP A 187 -10.43 -10.16 7.89
C ASP A 187 -9.23 -9.34 7.39
N LEU A 188 -9.07 -8.12 7.89
CA LEU A 188 -7.99 -7.18 7.54
C LEU A 188 -6.83 -7.18 8.58
N THR A 189 -6.97 -7.94 9.67
CA THR A 189 -5.88 -8.10 10.66
C THR A 189 -4.73 -8.90 10.07
N GLN A 190 -5.03 -9.80 9.14
CA GLN A 190 -4.05 -10.64 8.46
C GLN A 190 -3.19 -9.87 7.43
N ILE A 191 -2.16 -10.56 6.92
CA ILE A 191 -1.32 -10.09 5.82
C ILE A 191 -1.65 -10.94 4.58
N PHE A 192 -2.01 -10.28 3.49
CA PHE A 192 -2.35 -10.94 2.23
C PHE A 192 -1.09 -11.29 1.44
N VAL A 193 -1.05 -12.48 0.84
CA VAL A 193 0.05 -12.90 -0.03
C VAL A 193 -0.17 -12.33 -1.43
N VAL A 194 0.80 -11.58 -1.93
CA VAL A 194 0.77 -10.98 -3.28
C VAL A 194 1.54 -11.83 -4.28
N ASP A 195 2.75 -12.29 -3.93
CA ASP A 195 3.53 -13.19 -4.77
C ASP A 195 3.32 -14.65 -4.35
N SER A 196 2.43 -15.33 -5.06
CA SER A 196 2.15 -16.76 -4.85
C SER A 196 3.34 -17.67 -5.20
N LYS A 197 4.25 -17.22 -6.06
CA LYS A 197 5.48 -17.96 -6.46
C LYS A 197 6.55 -17.89 -5.38
N ALA A 198 6.58 -16.86 -4.54
CA ALA A 198 7.42 -16.82 -3.34
C ALA A 198 6.93 -17.80 -2.27
N ALA A 199 5.62 -17.89 -2.04
CA ALA A 199 5.03 -18.84 -1.09
C ALA A 199 5.35 -20.30 -1.45
N ARG A 200 5.30 -20.65 -2.74
CA ARG A 200 5.66 -21.99 -3.22
C ARG A 200 7.16 -22.32 -3.12
N ARG A 201 8.06 -21.32 -3.14
CA ARG A 201 9.50 -21.54 -2.97
C ARG A 201 9.91 -21.78 -1.51
N GLY A 202 9.22 -21.16 -0.55
CA GLY A 202 9.45 -21.39 0.89
C GLY A 202 8.99 -22.76 1.36
N ALA A 203 7.96 -23.34 0.74
CA ALA A 203 7.42 -24.66 1.11
C ALA A 203 8.31 -25.85 0.70
N ILE A 204 9.32 -25.65 -0.15
CA ILE A 204 10.20 -26.73 -0.65
C ILE A 204 11.47 -26.87 0.21
N THR A 205 11.72 -25.98 1.17
CA THR A 205 12.89 -26.02 2.09
C THR A 205 12.51 -26.51 3.49
N LEU A 206 11.75 -27.60 3.58
CA LEU A 206 11.85 -28.52 4.71
C LEU A 206 12.47 -29.80 4.15
N ASP A 207 13.80 -29.78 4.12
CA ASP A 207 14.64 -30.95 3.95
C ASP A 207 14.34 -31.92 5.10
N LEU A 208 13.32 -32.75 4.93
CA LEU A 208 13.26 -34.02 5.64
C LEU A 208 14.42 -34.83 5.07
N PRO A 209 15.44 -35.19 5.87
CA PRO A 209 16.51 -36.03 5.36
C PRO A 209 15.87 -37.34 4.90
N ALA A 210 16.08 -37.64 3.62
CA ALA A 210 15.74 -38.90 2.98
C ALA A 210 16.52 -40.03 3.67
N ARG A 211 16.00 -40.51 4.80
CA ARG A 211 16.53 -41.69 5.47
C ARG A 211 15.41 -42.41 6.18
N LEU A 212 14.70 -43.22 5.40
CA LEU A 212 14.13 -44.52 5.78
C LEU A 212 13.57 -45.20 4.52
N ALA A 213 14.38 -45.29 3.47
CA ALA A 213 14.18 -46.30 2.44
C ALA A 213 14.64 -47.65 3.02
N LEU A 214 13.71 -48.45 3.53
CA LEU A 214 13.94 -49.87 3.80
C LEU A 214 13.75 -50.64 2.48
N PRO A 215 14.70 -51.51 2.07
CA PRO A 215 14.55 -52.33 0.87
C PRO A 215 13.56 -53.50 1.10
N PRO A 216 12.98 -54.08 0.03
CA PRO A 216 12.12 -55.25 0.14
C PRO A 216 12.98 -56.50 0.28
N ALA A 217 12.90 -57.19 1.43
CA ALA A 217 13.46 -58.53 1.59
C ALA A 217 12.32 -59.56 1.64
N SER A 218 12.09 -60.17 0.48
CA SER A 218 11.36 -61.41 0.34
C SER A 218 12.22 -62.60 0.80
N THR A 219 11.55 -63.59 1.38
CA THR A 219 11.82 -65.05 1.30
C THR A 219 12.38 -65.76 2.54
N ALA A 220 11.55 -66.71 3.01
CA ALA A 220 11.84 -68.02 3.61
C ALA A 220 12.62 -68.12 4.92
N ALA A 221 12.00 -68.75 5.93
CA ALA A 221 12.32 -70.13 6.32
C ALA A 221 11.45 -70.58 7.51
N THR A 222 10.70 -71.67 7.31
CA THR A 222 10.22 -72.55 8.39
C THR A 222 11.43 -73.14 9.13
N PRO A 223 11.32 -73.47 10.42
CA PRO A 223 11.10 -74.88 10.72
C PRO A 223 10.17 -75.19 11.91
N ASN A 224 9.74 -76.45 11.85
CA ASN A 224 8.92 -77.29 12.71
C ASN A 224 9.25 -77.36 14.22
N SER A 225 8.25 -77.91 14.93
CA SER A 225 8.29 -78.65 16.21
C SER A 225 8.39 -77.79 17.48
N SER A 226 7.48 -77.85 18.47
CA SER A 226 6.97 -79.05 19.12
C SER A 226 5.92 -78.70 20.20
N VAL A 227 4.78 -79.41 20.19
CA VAL A 227 4.18 -80.22 21.28
C VAL A 227 3.88 -79.58 22.66
N VAL A 228 2.84 -80.14 23.31
CA VAL A 228 2.34 -80.00 24.71
C VAL A 228 1.20 -78.98 24.85
N LYS A 229 -0.08 -79.37 24.70
CA LYS A 229 -0.96 -80.15 25.60
C LYS A 229 -1.31 -79.40 26.90
N GLU A 230 -2.63 -79.24 27.10
CA GLU A 230 -3.36 -79.50 28.36
C GLU A 230 -4.12 -78.32 29.04
N SER A 231 -5.45 -78.51 29.12
CA SER A 231 -6.36 -78.31 30.27
C SER A 231 -6.66 -76.90 30.80
N ARG A 232 -7.92 -76.48 30.66
CA ARG A 232 -8.99 -76.63 31.70
C ARG A 232 -10.30 -76.06 31.18
N ARG A 233 -11.32 -76.93 31.09
CA ARG A 233 -12.63 -76.89 31.80
C ARG A 233 -13.63 -75.88 31.28
#